data_AF-A0A7X6Q701-F1
#
_entry.id   AF-A0A7X6Q701-F1
#
_cell.length_a   1.000
_cell.length_b   1.000
_cell.length_c   1.000
_cell.angle_alpha   90.00
_cell.angle_beta   90.00
_cell.angle_gamma   90.00
#
_symmetry.space_group_name_H-M   'P 1'
#
loop_
_entity.id
_entity.type
_entity.pdbx_description
1 polymer ?
#
loop_
_entity_poly.entity_id
_entity_poly.type
_entity_poly.pdbx_seq_one_letter_code
_entity_poly.pdbx_strand_id
1 'polypeptide(L)'
;MSEQINTPKPEERVDIIRQRLAALEPIELEVTNDSHQHAQHAGNRDGANHFTVTMRSAKFDGVSRVQRQRMVYALVDDLMPFPVHALALKLSGSDE
;
A
#
# COMPACT_ATOMS: atom_id res chain seq x y z
N MET A 1 32.43 -14.72 2.27
CA MET A 1 31.69 -13.45 2.42
C MET A 1 31.04 -13.22 1.07
N SER A 2 29.81 -13.68 0.91
CA SER A 2 29.14 -13.71 -0.40
C SER A 2 28.02 -12.67 -0.36
N GLU A 3 28.13 -11.67 -1.23
CA GLU A 3 27.17 -10.59 -1.44
C GLU A 3 25.71 -11.11 -1.40
N GLN A 4 24.95 -10.59 -0.44
CA GLN A 4 23.49 -10.68 -0.46
C GLN A 4 22.97 -9.81 -1.60
N ILE A 5 22.37 -10.46 -2.59
CA ILE A 5 21.57 -9.80 -3.63
C ILE A 5 20.41 -9.11 -2.90
N ASN A 6 20.53 -7.80 -2.72
CA ASN A 6 19.57 -6.94 -2.03
C ASN A 6 18.38 -6.66 -2.96
N THR A 7 17.61 -7.69 -3.33
CA THR A 7 16.27 -7.48 -3.87
C THR A 7 15.41 -7.01 -2.70
N PRO A 8 14.87 -5.77 -2.69
CA PRO A 8 14.05 -5.30 -1.57
C PRO A 8 12.86 -6.24 -1.43
N LYS A 9 12.79 -6.91 -0.28
CA LYS A 9 11.79 -7.93 -0.02
C LYS A 9 10.39 -7.29 -0.01
N PRO A 10 9.35 -8.01 -0.43
CA PRO A 10 7.98 -7.49 -0.43
C PRO A 10 7.51 -7.03 0.96
N GLU A 11 8.06 -7.61 2.03
CA GLU A 11 7.81 -7.25 3.43
C GLU A 11 8.23 -5.81 3.78
N GLU A 12 9.36 -5.31 3.25
CA GLU A 12 9.84 -3.96 3.55
C GLU A 12 8.94 -2.88 2.94
N ARG A 13 8.35 -3.15 1.77
CA ARG A 13 7.43 -2.20 1.12
C ARG A 13 6.16 -2.00 1.92
N VAL A 14 5.63 -3.10 2.46
CA VAL A 14 4.46 -3.09 3.34
C VAL A 14 4.74 -2.26 4.59
N ASP A 15 5.92 -2.44 5.19
CA ASP A 15 6.31 -1.70 6.39
C ASP A 15 6.43 -0.20 6.13
N ILE A 16 7.05 0.21 5.02
CA ILE A 16 7.13 1.62 4.61
C ILE A 16 5.74 2.23 4.46
N ILE A 17 4.83 1.56 3.74
CA ILE A 17 3.45 2.02 3.56
C ILE A 17 2.77 2.15 4.93
N ARG A 18 2.94 1.15 5.80
CA ARG A 18 2.36 1.14 7.14
C ARG A 18 2.88 2.31 7.98
N GLN A 19 4.18 2.58 7.96
CA GLN A 19 4.78 3.71 8.69
C GLN A 19 4.27 5.06 8.19
N ARG A 20 4.18 5.26 6.86
CA ARG A 20 3.64 6.50 6.28
C ARG A 20 2.18 6.71 6.68
N LEU A 21 1.38 5.65 6.64
CA LEU A 21 -0.03 5.68 7.02
C LEU A 21 -0.27 5.82 8.53
N ALA A 22 0.69 5.42 9.36
CA ALA A 22 0.61 5.63 10.81
C ALA A 22 0.50 7.12 11.18
N ALA A 23 0.97 8.04 10.33
CA ALA A 23 0.80 9.48 10.51
C ALA A 23 -0.68 9.94 10.47
N LEU A 24 -1.58 9.12 9.91
CA LEU A 24 -3.02 9.38 9.88
C LEU A 24 -3.76 8.83 11.11
N GLU A 25 -3.03 8.34 12.11
CA GLU A 25 -3.56 7.77 13.35
C GLU A 25 -4.71 6.78 13.11
N PRO A 26 -4.52 5.75 12.27
CA PRO A 26 -5.56 4.79 12.00
C PRO A 26 -5.85 3.93 13.23
N ILE A 27 -7.13 3.68 13.45
CA ILE A 27 -7.64 2.76 14.47
C ILE A 27 -7.34 1.32 14.04
N GLU A 28 -7.52 1.03 12.75
CA GLU A 28 -7.12 -0.25 12.13
C GLU A 28 -6.34 0.03 10.85
N LEU A 29 -5.24 -0.69 10.66
CA LEU A 29 -4.39 -0.60 9.48
C LEU A 29 -3.92 -2.00 9.09
N GLU A 30 -4.39 -2.46 7.94
CA GLU A 30 -4.05 -3.72 7.32
C GLU A 30 -3.52 -3.46 5.92
N VAL A 31 -2.36 -4.03 5.60
CA VAL A 31 -1.69 -3.87 4.30
C VAL A 31 -1.34 -5.26 3.78
N THR A 32 -1.98 -5.64 2.68
CA THR A 32 -1.88 -6.96 2.06
C THR A 32 -1.23 -6.84 0.69
N ASN A 33 -0.19 -7.64 0.46
CA ASN A 33 0.47 -7.73 -0.83
C ASN A 33 -0.16 -8.88 -1.64
N ASP A 34 -0.90 -8.54 -2.70
CA ASP A 34 -1.55 -9.51 -3.60
C ASP A 34 -0.63 -9.94 -4.76
N SER A 35 0.57 -9.35 -4.87
CA SER A 35 1.55 -9.65 -5.93
C SER A 35 2.17 -11.06 -5.85
N HIS A 36 1.85 -11.84 -4.82
CA HIS A 36 2.44 -13.16 -4.57
C HIS A 36 2.00 -14.25 -5.58
N GLN A 37 0.96 -14.02 -6.39
CA GLN A 37 0.44 -15.05 -7.31
C GLN A 37 1.13 -15.14 -8.69
N HIS A 38 2.05 -14.25 -9.05
CA HIS A 38 2.57 -14.17 -10.43
C HIS A 38 4.10 -14.39 -10.58
N ALA A 39 4.75 -15.02 -9.60
CA ALA A 39 6.18 -15.37 -9.72
C ALA A 39 6.44 -16.65 -10.56
N GLN A 40 5.40 -17.34 -11.03
CA GLN A 40 5.57 -18.55 -11.83
C GLN A 40 4.96 -18.37 -13.22
N HIS A 41 5.86 -18.32 -14.20
CA HIS A 41 5.66 -18.41 -15.66
C HIS A 41 5.86 -17.12 -16.47
N ALA A 42 6.99 -17.14 -17.18
CA ALA A 42 7.37 -16.29 -18.30
C ALA A 42 6.19 -16.06 -19.26
N GLY A 43 5.76 -14.80 -19.42
CA GLY A 43 4.82 -14.44 -20.46
C GLY A 43 4.24 -13.03 -20.37
N ASN A 44 3.79 -12.61 -19.18
CA ASN A 44 3.20 -11.28 -18.99
C ASN A 44 4.11 -10.40 -18.13
N ARG A 45 4.64 -9.33 -18.72
CA ARG A 45 5.49 -8.33 -18.06
C ARG A 45 4.71 -7.39 -17.12
N ASP A 46 3.40 -7.55 -17.02
CA ASP A 46 2.50 -6.80 -16.15
C ASP A 46 2.27 -7.53 -14.81
N GLY A 47 3.35 -8.00 -14.18
CA GLY A 47 3.35 -8.45 -12.78
C GLY A 47 3.15 -7.26 -11.84
N ALA A 48 1.99 -6.61 -11.97
CA ALA A 48 1.65 -5.41 -11.26
C ALA A 48 1.70 -5.72 -9.76
N ASN A 49 2.59 -5.01 -9.06
CA ASN A 49 2.70 -5.04 -7.62
C ASN A 49 1.41 -4.47 -7.00
N HIS A 50 0.37 -5.29 -6.94
CA HIS A 50 -0.92 -4.94 -6.39
C HIS A 50 -0.87 -5.04 -4.88
N PHE A 51 -1.11 -3.91 -4.22
CA PHE A 51 -1.21 -3.84 -2.78
C PHE A 51 -2.62 -3.40 -2.40
N THR A 52 -3.21 -4.08 -1.42
CA THR A 52 -4.46 -3.68 -0.81
C THR A 52 -4.18 -3.10 0.56
N VAL A 53 -4.55 -1.85 0.77
CA VAL A 53 -4.48 -1.16 2.05
C VAL A 53 -5.91 -1.00 2.56
N THR A 54 -6.20 -1.62 3.69
CA THR A 54 -7.44 -1.42 4.44
C THR A 54 -7.13 -0.60 5.67
N MET A 55 -7.80 0.54 5.83
CA MET A 55 -7.53 1.44 6.94
C MET A 55 -8.82 2.06 7.47
N ARG A 56 -8.97 2.08 8.79
CA ARG A 56 -10.05 2.75 9.51
C ARG A 56 -9.47 3.90 10.33
N SER A 57 -9.98 5.11 10.16
CA SER A 57 -9.52 6.28 10.94
C SER A 57 -10.65 7.28 11.15
N ALA A 58 -10.66 7.95 12.31
CA ALA A 58 -11.55 9.07 12.56
C ALA A 58 -11.25 10.28 11.65
N LYS A 59 -10.02 10.38 11.09
CA LYS A 59 -9.66 11.42 10.11
C LYS A 59 -10.45 11.31 8.80
N PHE A 60 -11.09 10.17 8.56
CA PHE A 60 -11.91 9.92 7.38
C PHE A 60 -13.40 10.19 7.61
N ASP A 61 -13.78 10.50 8.85
CA ASP A 61 -15.13 10.90 9.19
C ASP A 61 -15.50 12.22 8.49
N GLY A 62 -16.65 12.27 7.83
CA GLY A 62 -17.06 13.42 7.01
C GLY A 62 -16.24 13.65 5.73
N VAL A 63 -15.22 12.84 5.44
CA VAL A 63 -14.39 12.94 4.23
C VAL A 63 -14.93 12.01 3.15
N SER A 64 -15.10 12.53 1.92
CA SER A 64 -15.56 11.71 0.79
C SER A 64 -14.52 10.67 0.38
N ARG A 65 -14.97 9.51 -0.14
CA ARG A 65 -14.11 8.40 -0.58
C ARG A 65 -12.91 8.85 -1.42
N VAL A 66 -13.13 9.73 -2.40
CA VAL A 66 -12.07 10.28 -3.27
C VAL A 66 -11.05 11.10 -2.48
N GLN A 67 -11.50 11.94 -1.53
CA GLN A 67 -10.58 12.71 -0.71
C GLN A 67 -9.75 11.81 0.22
N ARG A 68 -10.36 10.78 0.83
CA ARG A 68 -9.63 9.78 1.63
C ARG A 68 -8.51 9.16 0.80
N GLN A 69 -8.85 8.73 -0.43
CA GLN A 69 -7.87 8.18 -1.37
C GLN A 69 -6.78 9.19 -1.71
N ARG A 70 -7.12 10.46 -1.99
CA ARG A 70 -6.13 11.51 -2.25
C ARG A 70 -5.17 11.75 -1.09
N MET A 71 -5.67 11.72 0.16
CA MET A 71 -4.83 11.88 1.35
C MET A 71 -3.81 10.75 1.47
N VAL A 72 -4.25 9.51 1.28
CA VAL A 72 -3.36 8.35 1.30
C VAL A 72 -2.41 8.37 0.12
N TYR A 73 -2.91 8.63 -1.10
CA TYR A 73 -2.07 8.77 -2.28
C TYR A 73 -1.00 9.83 -2.07
N ALA A 74 -1.31 11.00 -1.50
CA ALA A 74 -0.30 12.02 -1.21
C ALA A 74 0.83 11.55 -0.27
N LEU A 75 0.56 10.61 0.64
CA LEU A 75 1.57 10.04 1.55
C LEU A 75 2.45 8.97 0.87
N VAL A 76 1.92 8.30 -0.15
CA VAL A 76 2.60 7.24 -0.90
C VAL A 76 2.98 7.67 -2.33
N ASP A 77 2.70 8.92 -2.70
CA ASP A 77 3.02 9.52 -4.01
C ASP A 77 4.54 9.52 -4.24
N ASP A 78 5.29 9.72 -3.14
CA ASP A 78 6.75 9.59 -3.06
C ASP A 78 7.27 8.19 -3.44
N LEU A 79 6.41 7.17 -3.42
CA LEU A 79 6.71 5.78 -3.80
C LEU A 79 6.25 5.44 -5.24
N MET A 80 5.69 6.41 -5.98
CA MET A 80 5.31 6.31 -7.38
C MET A 80 6.28 7.13 -8.26
N PRO A 81 6.62 6.68 -9.49
CA PRO A 81 5.99 5.64 -10.29
C PRO A 81 6.64 4.24 -10.19
N PHE A 82 7.70 4.08 -9.40
CA PHE A 82 8.38 2.80 -9.18
C PHE A 82 8.66 2.67 -7.68
N PRO A 83 8.25 1.59 -6.99
CA PRO A 83 7.88 0.24 -7.47
C PRO A 83 6.38 -0.15 -7.40
N VAL A 84 5.43 0.76 -7.21
CA VAL A 84 4.00 0.42 -7.04
C VAL A 84 3.16 0.86 -8.25
N HIS A 85 2.53 -0.09 -8.97
CA HIS A 85 1.71 0.19 -10.16
C HIS A 85 0.24 0.50 -9.83
N ALA A 86 -0.34 -0.17 -8.83
CA ALA A 86 -1.72 0.07 -8.41
C ALA A 86 -1.91 -0.31 -6.94
N LEU A 87 -2.47 0.63 -6.16
CA LEU A 87 -2.86 0.43 -4.76
C LEU A 87 -4.38 0.43 -4.66
N ALA A 88 -4.96 -0.64 -4.12
CA ALA A 88 -6.35 -0.68 -3.72
C ALA A 88 -6.47 -0.11 -2.30
N LEU A 89 -7.13 1.05 -2.18
CA LEU A 89 -7.33 1.72 -0.89
C LEU A 89 -8.78 1.52 -0.42
N LYS A 90 -8.95 0.81 0.71
CA LYS A 90 -10.21 0.62 1.42
C LYS A 90 -10.16 1.47 2.69
N LEU A 91 -10.76 2.67 2.63
CA LEU A 91 -10.67 3.67 3.69
C LEU A 91 -12.05 3.93 4.29
N SER A 92 -12.25 3.52 5.53
CA SER A 92 -13.52 3.68 6.26
C SER A 92 -13.38 4.66 7.43
N GLY A 93 -14.47 5.37 7.72
CA GLY A 93 -14.55 6.23 8.90
C GLY A 93 -14.60 5.40 10.17
N SER A 94 -14.36 6.03 11.32
CA SER A 94 -14.52 5.37 12.62
C SER A 94 -15.98 5.04 12.96
N ASP A 95 -16.93 5.74 12.33
CA ASP A 95 -18.37 5.62 12.55
C ASP A 95 -19.04 4.52 11.68
N GLU A 96 -18.29 3.90 10.76
CA GLU A 96 -18.77 2.96 9.73
C GLU A 96 -18.45 1.48 10.02
#